data_AF-A0A3M1SCI9-F1
#
_entry.id   AF-A0A3M1SCI9-F1
#
_cell.length_a   1.000
_cell.length_b   1.000
_cell.length_c   1.000
_cell.angle_alpha   90.00
_cell.angle_beta   90.00
_cell.angle_gamma   90.00
#
_symmetry.space_group_name_H-M   'P 1'
#
loop_
_entity.id
_entity.type
_entity.pdbx_description
1 polymer ?
#
loop_
_entity_poly.entity_id
_entity_poly.type
_entity_poly.pdbx_seq_one_letter_code
_entity_poly.pdbx_strand_id
1 'polypeptide(L)'
;MLGVEQNFGTITAVIGLLFSFGLLYNQVVEYLLRKRYAEGYTSLLVAFGVFVTLAGVAVIDLSASLLALIAFAASGTPMVIGSIVRYVRKREAMQRAIIEDIRIEEIRKEEK
;
A
#
# COMPACT_ATOMS: atom_id res chain seq x y z
N MET A 1 12.76 13.37 -28.92
CA MET A 1 11.35 13.19 -29.30
C MET A 1 11.18 11.74 -29.70
N LEU A 2 10.77 10.88 -28.77
CA LEU A 2 10.58 9.45 -29.04
C LEU A 2 9.22 9.26 -29.71
N GLY A 3 9.26 8.68 -30.91
CA GLY A 3 8.10 8.43 -31.75
C GLY A 3 7.21 7.37 -31.12
N VAL A 4 6.07 7.81 -30.61
CA VAL A 4 5.01 6.95 -30.12
C VAL A 4 3.87 7.03 -31.13
N GLU A 5 4.01 6.31 -32.24
CA GLU A 5 2.85 5.98 -33.09
C GLU A 5 2.10 4.84 -32.41
N GLN A 6 1.43 5.14 -31.29
CA GLN A 6 0.64 4.14 -30.57
C GLN A 6 -0.73 3.99 -31.18
N ASN A 7 -1.08 2.74 -31.46
CA ASN A 7 -2.43 2.34 -31.81
C ASN A 7 -3.37 2.71 -30.64
N PHE A 8 -4.28 3.65 -30.88
CA PHE A 8 -5.33 4.05 -29.94
C PHE A 8 -6.04 2.84 -29.31
N GLY A 9 -6.25 1.79 -30.10
CA GLY A 9 -6.83 0.52 -29.63
C GLY A 9 -6.04 -0.17 -28.52
N THR A 10 -4.69 -0.17 -28.58
CA THR A 10 -3.84 -0.74 -27.52
C THR A 10 -3.99 0.04 -26.22
N ILE A 11 -3.99 1.38 -26.30
CA ILE A 11 -4.17 2.24 -25.13
C ILE A 11 -5.52 1.99 -24.48
N THR A 12 -6.60 1.98 -25.26
CA THR A 12 -7.96 1.72 -24.77
C THR A 12 -8.06 0.33 -24.13
N ALA A 13 -7.48 -0.70 -24.75
CA ALA A 13 -7.49 -2.06 -24.21
C ALA A 13 -6.74 -2.16 -22.88
N VAL A 14 -5.56 -1.55 -22.77
CA VAL A 14 -4.76 -1.53 -21.53
C VAL A 14 -5.51 -0.79 -20.42
N ILE A 15 -6.10 0.37 -20.71
CA ILE A 15 -6.89 1.12 -19.73
C ILE A 15 -8.10 0.29 -19.27
N GLY A 16 -8.83 -0.33 -20.19
CA GLY A 16 -9.97 -1.18 -19.86
C GLY A 16 -9.59 -2.38 -18.98
N LEU A 17 -8.45 -3.02 -19.27
CA LEU A 17 -7.94 -4.13 -18.48
C LEU A 17 -7.48 -3.68 -17.09
N LEU A 18 -6.74 -2.57 -16.99
CA LEU A 18 -6.32 -1.99 -15.71
C LEU A 18 -7.50 -1.55 -14.86
N PHE A 19 -8.53 -0.96 -15.48
CA PHE A 19 -9.77 -0.59 -14.80
C PHE A 19 -10.48 -1.81 -14.22
N SER A 20 -10.65 -2.85 -15.04
CA SER A 20 -11.27 -4.11 -14.61
C SER A 20 -10.47 -4.79 -13.50
N PHE A 21 -9.13 -4.80 -13.62
CA PHE A 21 -8.25 -5.27 -12.56
C PHE A 21 -8.43 -4.46 -11.28
N GLY A 22 -8.50 -3.13 -11.36
CA GLY A 22 -8.69 -2.24 -10.20
C GLY A 22 -9.98 -2.55 -9.43
N LEU A 23 -11.09 -2.81 -10.14
CA LEU A 23 -12.35 -3.21 -9.52
C LEU A 23 -12.23 -4.54 -8.75
N LEU A 24 -11.63 -5.56 -9.37
CA LEU A 24 -11.42 -6.86 -8.75
C LEU A 24 -10.43 -6.79 -7.59
N TYR A 25 -9.32 -6.07 -7.78
CA TYR A 25 -8.28 -5.92 -6.79
C TYR A 25 -8.79 -5.17 -5.55
N ASN A 26 -9.64 -4.15 -5.72
CA ASN A 26 -10.28 -3.47 -4.61
C ASN A 26 -11.09 -4.44 -3.73
N GLN A 27 -11.85 -5.34 -4.33
CA GLN A 27 -12.61 -6.36 -3.58
C GLN A 27 -11.69 -7.32 -2.82
N VAL A 28 -10.59 -7.74 -3.44
CA VAL A 28 -9.57 -8.59 -2.80
C VAL A 28 -8.93 -7.85 -1.62
N VAL A 29 -8.50 -6.60 -1.81
CA VAL A 29 -7.90 -5.77 -0.76
C VAL A 29 -8.87 -5.57 0.40
N GLU A 30 -10.14 -5.26 0.12
CA GLU A 30 -11.17 -5.11 1.13
C GLU A 30 -11.35 -6.41 1.95
N TYR A 31 -11.36 -7.55 1.27
CA TYR A 31 -11.44 -8.85 1.93
C TYR A 31 -10.23 -9.14 2.83
N LEU A 32 -9.00 -8.82 2.38
CA LEU A 32 -7.79 -8.96 3.20
C LEU A 32 -7.79 -8.02 4.42
N LEU A 33 -8.26 -6.78 4.24
CA LEU A 33 -8.36 -5.80 5.33
C LEU A 33 -9.37 -6.24 6.40
N ARG A 34 -10.54 -6.75 5.99
CA ARG A 34 -11.58 -7.26 6.92
C ARG A 34 -11.07 -8.39 7.82
N LYS A 35 -10.11 -9.19 7.35
CA LYS A 35 -9.51 -10.28 8.13
C LYS A 35 -8.33 -9.86 9.01
N ARG A 36 -8.02 -8.56 9.13
CA ARG A 36 -6.85 -8.00 9.84
C ARG A 36 -5.47 -8.50 9.37
N TYR A 37 -5.39 -9.29 8.30
CA TYR A 37 -4.11 -9.76 7.73
C TYR A 37 -3.27 -8.63 7.14
N ALA A 38 -3.89 -7.47 6.84
CA ALA A 38 -3.21 -6.34 6.22
C ALA A 38 -2.94 -5.16 7.18
N GLU A 39 -3.18 -5.30 8.50
CA GLU A 39 -2.79 -4.27 9.47
C GLU A 39 -1.26 -4.07 9.42
N GLY A 40 -0.82 -2.94 8.84
CA GLY A 40 0.59 -2.61 8.62
C GLY A 40 1.14 -2.96 7.23
N TYR A 41 0.41 -3.72 6.39
CA TYR A 41 0.84 -4.16 5.05
C TYR A 41 0.10 -3.46 3.91
N THR A 42 -0.77 -2.48 4.19
CA THR A 42 -1.48 -1.69 3.16
C THR A 42 -0.53 -1.06 2.15
N SER A 43 0.66 -0.64 2.58
CA SER A 43 1.70 -0.08 1.70
C SER A 43 2.19 -1.08 0.65
N LEU A 44 2.31 -2.37 1.00
CA LEU A 44 2.66 -3.44 0.07
C LEU A 44 1.54 -3.73 -0.93
N LEU A 45 0.28 -3.70 -0.47
CA LEU A 45 -0.87 -3.84 -1.36
C LEU A 45 -0.93 -2.70 -2.39
N VAL A 46 -0.63 -1.47 -1.98
CA VAL A 46 -0.53 -0.33 -2.91
C VAL A 46 0.64 -0.50 -3.87
N ALA A 47 1.82 -0.89 -3.38
CA ALA A 47 2.99 -1.13 -4.23
C ALA A 47 2.72 -2.19 -5.30
N PHE A 48 2.01 -3.27 -4.96
CA PHE A 48 1.59 -4.28 -5.93
C PHE A 48 0.63 -3.72 -6.98
N GLY A 49 -0.37 -2.93 -6.58
CA GLY A 49 -1.27 -2.28 -7.53
C GLY A 49 -0.53 -1.36 -8.50
N VAL A 50 0.44 -0.58 -8.01
CA VAL A 50 1.28 0.28 -8.85
C VAL A 50 2.17 -0.53 -9.79
N PHE A 51 2.72 -1.66 -9.33
CA PHE A 51 3.48 -2.56 -10.19
C PHE A 51 2.64 -3.06 -11.38
N VAL A 52 1.38 -3.46 -11.15
CA VAL A 52 0.46 -3.87 -12.22
C VAL A 52 0.18 -2.71 -13.18
N THR A 53 -0.02 -1.50 -12.67
CA THR A 53 -0.18 -0.29 -13.51
C THR A 53 1.05 -0.06 -14.40
N LEU A 54 2.25 -0.15 -13.84
CA LEU A 54 3.50 0.03 -14.58
C LEU A 54 3.73 -1.08 -15.62
N ALA A 55 3.28 -2.31 -15.34
CA ALA A 55 3.28 -3.39 -16.32
C ALA A 55 2.36 -3.06 -17.51
N GLY A 56 1.17 -2.50 -17.24
CA GLY A 56 0.28 -2.00 -18.30
C GLY A 56 0.91 -0.86 -19.12
N VAL A 57 1.56 0.10 -18.45
CA VAL A 57 2.30 1.18 -19.12
C VAL A 57 3.48 0.63 -19.93
N ALA A 58 4.15 -0.43 -19.48
CA ALA A 58 5.29 -1.02 -20.21
C ALA A 58 4.89 -1.65 -21.55
N VAL A 59 3.64 -2.11 -21.69
CA VAL A 59 3.07 -2.60 -22.97
C VAL A 59 2.94 -1.45 -23.98
N ILE A 60 2.71 -0.25 -23.48
CA ILE A 60 2.53 0.99 -24.23
C ILE A 60 3.92 1.57 -24.55
N ASP A 61 4.69 1.92 -23.52
CA ASP A 61 6.03 2.48 -23.61
C ASP A 61 6.89 2.02 -22.42
N LEU A 62 7.91 1.22 -22.71
CA LEU A 62 8.82 0.68 -21.71
C LEU A 62 9.67 1.77 -21.03
N SER A 63 10.12 2.77 -21.79
CA SER A 63 10.92 3.88 -21.25
C SER A 63 10.10 4.75 -20.29
N ALA A 64 8.85 5.04 -20.66
CA ALA A 64 7.92 5.76 -19.79
C ALA A 64 7.62 4.96 -18.51
N SER A 65 7.42 3.65 -18.63
CA SER A 65 7.20 2.77 -17.48
C SER A 65 8.39 2.75 -16.52
N LEU A 66 9.62 2.61 -17.03
CA LEU A 66 10.83 2.63 -16.20
C LEU A 66 11.05 3.98 -15.50
N LEU A 67 10.81 5.10 -16.20
CA LEU A 67 10.91 6.42 -15.60
C LEU A 67 9.87 6.61 -14.48
N ALA A 68 8.64 6.18 -14.73
CA ALA A 68 7.56 6.21 -13.75
C ALA A 68 7.86 5.31 -12.54
N LEU A 69 8.46 4.13 -12.74
CA LEU A 69 8.88 3.24 -11.66
C LEU A 69 9.90 3.91 -10.74
N ILE A 70 10.93 4.54 -11.31
CA ILE A 70 11.98 5.23 -10.54
C ILE A 70 11.38 6.42 -9.79
N ALA A 71 10.53 7.22 -10.44
CA ALA A 71 9.86 8.35 -9.81
C ALA A 71 8.93 7.90 -8.66
N PHE A 72 8.20 6.80 -8.86
CA PHE A 72 7.35 6.22 -7.83
C PHE A 72 8.17 5.65 -6.67
N ALA A 73 9.29 4.96 -6.94
CA ALA A 73 10.17 4.46 -5.89
C ALA A 73 10.77 5.60 -5.07
N ALA A 74 11.25 6.66 -5.73
CA ALA A 74 11.83 7.83 -5.07
C ALA A 74 10.82 8.56 -4.17
N SER A 75 9.58 8.74 -4.62
CA SER A 75 8.52 9.43 -3.86
C SER A 75 7.82 8.52 -2.83
N GLY A 76 7.66 7.24 -3.14
CA GLY A 76 6.93 6.26 -2.35
C GLY A 76 7.74 5.67 -1.19
N THR A 77 9.06 5.50 -1.34
CA THR A 77 9.92 4.92 -0.29
C THR A 77 9.83 5.70 1.04
N PRO A 78 9.90 7.06 1.07
CA PRO A 78 9.69 7.82 2.29
C PRO A 78 8.31 7.59 2.93
N MET A 79 7.26 7.40 2.12
CA MET A 79 5.91 7.15 2.60
C MET A 79 5.78 5.77 3.26
N VAL A 80 6.38 4.74 2.66
CA VAL A 80 6.42 3.39 3.22
C VAL A 80 7.17 3.39 4.56
N ILE A 81 8.36 3.99 4.60
CA ILE A 81 9.16 4.11 5.83
C ILE A 81 8.36 4.85 6.91
N GLY A 82 7.77 6.00 6.56
CA GLY A 82 6.93 6.78 7.48
C GLY A 82 5.74 5.98 8.01
N SER A 83 5.12 5.13 7.18
CA SER A 83 4.01 4.27 7.61
C SER A 83 4.45 3.23 8.65
N ILE A 84 5.62 2.60 8.46
CA ILE A 84 6.19 1.62 9.36
C ILE A 84 6.55 2.27 10.70
N VAL A 85 7.23 3.42 10.67
CA VAL A 85 7.59 4.16 11.88
C VAL A 85 6.35 4.56 12.67
N ARG A 86 5.31 5.08 12.01
CA ARG A 86 4.03 5.42 12.68
C ARG A 86 3.34 4.19 13.27
N TYR A 87 3.40 3.06 12.58
CA TYR A 87 2.81 1.80 13.06
C TYR A 87 3.52 1.31 14.33
N VAL A 88 4.85 1.25 14.32
CA VAL A 88 5.65 0.83 15.49
C VAL A 88 5.39 1.75 16.69
N ARG A 89 5.43 3.07 16.50
CA ARG A 89 5.16 4.05 17.57
C ARG A 89 3.77 3.89 18.19
N LYS A 90 2.73 3.65 17.37
CA LYS A 90 1.37 3.39 17.88
C LYS A 90 1.31 2.11 18.69
N ARG A 91 2.04 1.07 18.27
CA ARG A 91 2.08 -0.22 18.98
C ARG A 91 2.75 -0.09 20.35
N GLU A 92 3.87 0.63 20.42
CA GLU A 92 4.57 0.90 21.69
C GLU A 92 3.69 1.71 22.65
N ALA A 93 3.00 2.74 22.17
CA ALA A 93 2.09 3.53 23.00
C ALA A 93 0.94 2.68 23.57
N MET A 94 0.37 1.79 22.76
CA MET A 94 -0.69 0.88 23.17
C MET A 94 -0.22 -0.13 24.21
N GLN A 95 1.00 -0.70 24.05
CA GLN A 95 1.59 -1.61 25.03
C GLN A 95 1.84 -0.92 26.37
N ARG A 96 2.34 0.32 26.37
CA ARG A 96 2.55 1.09 27.60
C ARG A 96 1.25 1.35 28.34
N ALA A 97 0.19 1.74 27.63
CA ALA A 97 -1.13 1.96 28.25
C ALA A 97 -1.67 0.69 28.92
N ILE A 98 -1.55 -0.48 28.27
CA ILE A 98 -1.98 -1.76 28.86
C ILE A 98 -1.19 -2.10 30.14
N ILE A 99 0.13 -1.87 30.15
CA ILE A 99 0.97 -2.12 31.33
C ILE A 99 0.59 -1.18 32.48
N GLU A 100 0.30 0.09 32.17
CA GLU A 100 -0.12 1.08 33.16
C GLU A 100 -1.48 0.71 33.78
N ASP A 101 -2.46 0.30 32.97
CA ASP A 101 -3.76 -0.16 33.44
C ASP A 101 -3.63 -1.38 34.38
N ILE A 102 -2.84 -2.39 34.01
CA ILE A 102 -2.60 -3.59 34.85
C ILE A 102 -1.96 -3.19 36.19
N ARG A 103 -0.98 -2.29 36.16
CA ARG A 103 -0.28 -1.83 37.37
C ARG A 103 -1.23 -1.09 38.32
N ILE A 104 -2.14 -0.27 37.79
CA ILE A 104 -3.16 0.42 38.58
C ILE A 104 -4.13 -0.57 39.23
N GLU A 105 -4.53 -1.62 38.50
CA GLU A 105 -5.38 -2.68 39.04
C GLU A 105 -4.73 -3.48 40.17
N GLU A 106 -3.42 -3.74 40.09
CA GLU A 106 -2.65 -4.41 41.15
C GLU A 106 -2.62 -3.58 42.44
N ILE A 107 -2.28 -2.28 42.33
CA ILE A 107 -2.26 -1.36 43.49
C ILE A 107 -3.63 -1.33 44.17
N ARG A 108 -4.72 -1.27 43.40
CA ARG A 108 -6.08 -1.25 43.94
C ARG A 108 -6.47 -2.54 44.67
N LYS A 109 -5.86 -3.68 44.33
CA LYS A 109 -6.08 -4.96 45.03
C LYS A 109 -5.31 -5.04 46.35
N GLU A 110 -4.14 -4.43 46.44
CA GLU A 110 -3.34 -4.40 47.67
C GLU A 110 -3.94 -3.48 48.75
N GLU A 111 -4.72 -2.46 48.36
CA GLU A 111 -5.41 -1.54 49.29
C GLU A 111 -6.73 -2.11 49.87
N LYS A 112 -7.18 -3.30 49.43
CA LYS A 112 -8.42 -3.95 49.88
C LYS A 112 -8.15 -5.13 50.80
#